data_AF-T0TFM6-F1
#
_entry.id   AF-T0TFM6-F1
#
_cell.length_a   1.000
_cell.length_b   1.000
_cell.length_c   1.000
_cell.angle_alpha   90.00
_cell.angle_beta   90.00
_cell.angle_gamma   90.00
#
_symmetry.space_group_name_H-M   'P 1'
#
loop_
_entity.id
_entity.type
_entity.pdbx_description
1 polymer ?
#
loop_
_entity_poly.entity_id
_entity_poly.type
_entity_poly.pdbx_seq_one_letter_code
_entity_poly.pdbx_strand_id
1 'polypeptide(L)'
;MMFAIIQPLYLVPYTDTYCLLPVFLSIYFITICIKSQKTFSLIFSSIGSAFFLAISYLTRPSSITFIIAVLLFILINLYKKDIRIKSLISFPPFLLTVILTLTMFNLFVSNQKIVKIDKSKELPMAHFILMGSFGDEDNRESIHGTWNAGDLKSTLAEKNKSDKSKKDIELFVERTANRGLARTIKFYGQKYFQITDTGVIGYHRDGLWLNYAYSANGSLSNKIQQIYYENGKLRPSFNFLCQIFWIITLISSIIALYFNRTWKVGVVTLSLLGGLLFLLIFESGGTKYMFQYIYLICLLSGLGISYCLNRFSGDIAIQKEGVKKNEDEQTLNNSSSLQRRRNTRNISKRSK
;
A
#
# COMPACT_ATOMS: atom_id res chain seq x y z
N MET A 1 5.00 -11.09 -13.04
CA MET A 1 3.94 -10.23 -13.60
C MET A 1 4.58 -9.13 -14.41
N MET A 2 4.41 -9.18 -15.75
CA MET A 2 5.14 -8.34 -16.72
C MET A 2 5.00 -6.83 -16.45
N PHE A 3 3.83 -6.39 -15.96
CA PHE A 3 3.55 -4.99 -15.63
C PHE A 3 4.53 -4.37 -14.63
N ALA A 4 5.00 -5.11 -13.63
CA ALA A 4 6.00 -4.59 -12.70
C ALA A 4 7.35 -4.42 -13.40
N ILE A 5 7.84 -5.49 -14.03
CA ILE A 5 9.19 -5.56 -14.62
C ILE A 5 9.46 -4.42 -15.61
N ILE A 6 8.45 -4.04 -16.39
CA ILE A 6 8.59 -3.01 -17.42
C ILE A 6 8.52 -1.57 -16.88
N GLN A 7 8.24 -1.36 -15.59
CA GLN A 7 8.06 0.00 -15.08
C GLN A 7 9.37 0.80 -15.15
N PRO A 8 9.34 2.03 -15.69
CA PRO A 8 10.53 2.87 -15.81
C PRO A 8 11.08 3.34 -14.46
N LEU A 9 10.27 3.27 -13.40
CA LEU A 9 10.57 3.84 -12.09
C LEU A 9 11.69 3.14 -11.33
N TYR A 10 12.07 1.91 -11.71
CA TYR A 10 13.26 1.26 -11.15
C TYR A 10 14.57 1.97 -11.51
N LEU A 11 14.55 2.81 -12.56
CA LEU A 11 15.71 3.59 -12.97
C LEU A 11 15.96 4.79 -12.04
N VAL A 12 14.98 5.22 -11.23
CA VAL A 12 15.18 6.29 -10.24
C VAL A 12 15.50 5.71 -8.86
N PRO A 13 16.67 6.02 -8.28
CA PRO A 13 16.85 5.87 -6.84
C PRO A 13 15.94 6.86 -6.11
N TYR A 14 14.83 6.39 -5.56
CA TYR A 14 13.89 7.23 -4.82
C TYR A 14 13.23 6.48 -3.66
N THR A 15 12.65 7.22 -2.72
CA THR A 15 12.05 6.66 -1.50
C THR A 15 10.96 5.62 -1.80
N ASP A 16 10.20 5.81 -2.89
CA ASP A 16 9.14 4.89 -3.32
C ASP A 16 9.67 3.51 -3.73
N THR A 17 10.91 3.46 -4.24
CA THR A 17 11.60 2.21 -4.61
C THR A 17 12.30 1.62 -3.40
N TYR A 18 12.96 2.45 -2.58
CA TYR A 18 13.71 1.99 -1.42
C TYR A 18 12.85 1.43 -0.30
N CYS A 19 11.60 1.89 -0.15
CA CYS A 19 10.72 1.34 0.89
C CYS A 19 10.27 -0.10 0.59
N LEU A 20 10.31 -0.56 -0.67
CA LEU A 20 9.79 -1.88 -1.09
C LEU A 20 10.51 -3.06 -0.42
N LEU A 21 11.84 -3.04 -0.35
CA LEU A 21 12.61 -4.13 0.25
C LEU A 21 12.26 -4.32 1.74
N PRO A 22 12.27 -3.27 2.59
CA PRO A 22 11.76 -3.35 3.95
C PRO A 22 10.30 -3.83 4.04
N VAL A 23 9.40 -3.36 3.15
CA VAL A 23 8.01 -3.88 3.11
C VAL A 23 8.01 -5.39 2.88
N PHE A 24 8.73 -5.89 1.88
CA PHE A 24 8.74 -7.32 1.57
C PHE A 24 9.30 -8.17 2.70
N LEU A 25 10.36 -7.70 3.36
CA LEU A 25 10.90 -8.37 4.54
C LEU A 25 9.88 -8.39 5.68
N SER A 26 9.17 -7.28 5.91
CA SER A 26 8.09 -7.23 6.90
C SER A 26 6.97 -8.24 6.58
N ILE A 27 6.51 -8.30 5.33
CA ILE A 27 5.49 -9.25 4.86
C ILE A 27 5.97 -10.70 5.01
N TYR A 28 7.23 -10.97 4.70
CA TYR A 28 7.84 -12.29 4.88
C TYR A 28 7.78 -12.74 6.34
N PHE A 29 8.19 -11.88 7.27
CA PHE A 29 8.10 -12.17 8.70
C PHE A 29 6.66 -12.32 9.20
N ILE A 30 5.72 -11.49 8.73
CA ILE A 30 4.29 -11.66 9.05
C ILE A 30 3.78 -13.03 8.59
N THR A 31 4.21 -13.48 7.41
CA THR A 31 3.84 -14.79 6.88
C THR A 31 4.37 -15.93 7.75
N ILE A 32 5.60 -15.81 8.26
CA ILE A 32 6.16 -16.74 9.25
C ILE A 32 5.32 -16.72 10.52
N CYS A 33 4.98 -15.53 11.03
CA CYS A 33 4.18 -15.37 12.25
C CYS A 33 2.83 -16.08 12.14
N ILE A 34 2.10 -15.86 11.04
CA ILE A 34 0.79 -16.47 10.79
C ILE A 34 0.87 -18.01 10.75
N LYS A 35 1.89 -18.56 10.09
CA LYS A 35 2.08 -20.01 9.90
C LYS A 35 2.64 -20.71 11.14
N SER A 36 3.28 -19.98 12.04
CA SER A 36 3.98 -20.56 13.18
C SER A 36 3.03 -21.05 14.28
N GLN A 37 3.43 -22.12 14.95
CA GLN A 37 2.78 -22.63 16.17
C GLN A 37 3.70 -22.55 17.39
N LYS A 38 4.97 -22.17 17.20
CA LYS A 38 5.98 -22.14 18.28
C LYS A 38 6.12 -20.70 18.79
N THR A 39 6.04 -20.52 20.11
CA THR A 39 6.17 -19.20 20.77
C THR A 39 7.43 -18.45 20.35
N PHE A 40 8.59 -19.12 20.33
CA PHE A 40 9.84 -18.50 19.90
C PHE A 40 9.76 -17.93 18.48
N SER A 41 9.17 -18.67 17.54
CA SER A 41 9.04 -18.23 16.15
C SER A 41 7.99 -17.11 16.01
N LEU A 42 6.93 -17.09 16.83
CA LEU A 42 6.00 -15.95 16.90
C LEU A 42 6.70 -14.67 17.35
N ILE A 43 7.53 -14.75 18.40
CA ILE A 43 8.28 -13.60 18.92
C ILE A 43 9.31 -13.12 17.90
N PHE A 44 10.15 -14.03 17.39
CA PHE A 44 11.19 -13.70 16.41
C PHE A 44 10.62 -13.06 15.14
N SER A 45 9.55 -13.66 14.59
CA SER A 45 8.88 -13.11 13.41
C SER A 45 8.17 -11.79 13.70
N SER A 46 7.63 -11.61 14.89
CA SER A 46 7.06 -10.32 15.31
C SER A 46 8.11 -9.21 15.33
N ILE A 47 9.26 -9.45 15.96
CA ILE A 47 10.39 -8.50 16.00
C ILE A 47 10.86 -8.17 14.59
N GLY A 48 11.11 -9.20 13.76
CA GLY A 48 11.52 -9.00 12.37
C GLY A 48 10.51 -8.16 11.58
N SER A 49 9.22 -8.47 11.71
CA SER A 49 8.16 -7.73 11.02
C SER A 49 8.10 -6.26 11.43
N ALA A 50 8.22 -5.98 12.72
CA ALA A 50 8.17 -4.64 13.31
C ALA A 50 9.38 -3.79 12.92
N PHE A 51 10.58 -4.38 12.96
CA PHE A 51 11.82 -3.70 12.61
C PHE A 51 11.81 -3.23 11.15
N PHE A 52 11.52 -4.14 10.22
CA PHE A 52 11.47 -3.80 8.79
C PHE A 52 10.30 -2.88 8.45
N LEU A 53 9.18 -3.00 9.15
CA LEU A 53 8.08 -2.04 9.01
C LEU A 53 8.51 -0.63 9.44
N ALA A 54 9.17 -0.49 10.59
CA ALA A 54 9.63 0.80 11.08
C ALA A 54 10.61 1.45 10.10
N ILE A 55 11.53 0.68 9.51
CA ILE A 55 12.42 1.16 8.43
C ILE A 55 11.61 1.62 7.21
N SER A 56 10.59 0.85 6.82
CA SER A 56 9.72 1.22 5.70
C SER A 56 8.97 2.53 5.95
N TYR A 57 8.41 2.69 7.16
CA TYR A 57 7.74 3.90 7.60
C TYR A 57 8.66 5.13 7.58
N LEU A 58 9.88 4.98 8.11
CA LEU A 58 10.89 6.05 8.12
C LEU A 58 11.32 6.46 6.71
N THR A 59 11.38 5.50 5.79
CA THR A 59 11.66 5.78 4.36
C THR A 59 10.48 6.45 3.67
N ARG A 60 9.27 5.94 3.91
CA ARG A 60 8.04 6.40 3.28
C ARG A 60 6.83 6.10 4.18
N PRO A 61 6.20 7.10 4.81
CA PRO A 61 5.10 6.87 5.75
C PRO A 61 3.90 6.13 5.14
N SER A 62 3.60 6.36 3.85
CA SER A 62 2.50 5.72 3.13
C SER A 62 2.66 4.22 2.89
N SER A 63 3.85 3.66 3.10
CA SER A 63 4.13 2.23 2.92
C SER A 63 3.41 1.33 3.93
N ILE A 64 2.97 1.89 5.07
CA ILE A 64 2.37 1.12 6.18
C ILE A 64 0.92 0.70 5.94
N THR A 65 0.29 1.10 4.82
CA THR A 65 -1.13 0.80 4.55
C THR A 65 -1.43 -0.69 4.55
N PHE A 66 -0.47 -1.52 4.10
CA PHE A 66 -0.58 -2.97 4.20
C PHE A 66 -0.72 -3.46 5.65
N ILE A 67 0.04 -2.88 6.57
CA ILE A 67 -0.02 -3.26 7.98
C ILE A 67 -1.31 -2.81 8.63
N ILE A 68 -1.81 -1.62 8.29
CA ILE A 68 -3.13 -1.19 8.76
C ILE A 68 -4.19 -2.21 8.35
N ALA A 69 -4.16 -2.70 7.09
CA ALA A 69 -5.09 -3.74 6.64
C ALA A 69 -4.91 -5.07 7.39
N VAL A 70 -3.68 -5.51 7.66
CA VAL A 70 -3.39 -6.71 8.46
C VAL A 70 -3.89 -6.56 9.90
N LEU A 71 -3.66 -5.41 10.55
CA LEU A 71 -4.12 -5.14 11.90
C LEU A 71 -5.66 -5.15 11.97
N LEU A 72 -6.34 -4.50 11.03
CA LEU A 72 -7.80 -4.53 10.93
C LEU A 72 -8.33 -5.96 10.78
N PHE A 73 -7.67 -6.76 9.93
CA PHE A 73 -8.02 -8.17 9.77
C PHE A 73 -7.85 -8.97 11.08
N ILE A 74 -6.74 -8.77 11.80
CA ILE A 74 -6.50 -9.41 13.10
C ILE A 74 -7.57 -8.99 14.11
N LEU A 75 -7.85 -7.69 14.24
CA LEU A 75 -8.84 -7.13 15.16
C LEU A 75 -10.23 -7.78 14.97
N ILE A 76 -10.70 -7.86 13.73
CA ILE A 76 -11.99 -8.48 13.40
C ILE A 76 -12.01 -9.98 13.76
N ASN A 77 -10.87 -10.65 13.74
CA ASN A 77 -10.76 -12.09 13.99
C ASN A 77 -10.27 -12.48 15.40
N LEU A 78 -10.18 -11.52 16.34
CA LEU A 78 -9.75 -11.78 17.72
C LEU A 78 -10.68 -12.74 18.50
N TYR A 79 -11.90 -12.97 18.03
CA TYR A 79 -12.79 -13.98 18.62
C TYR A 79 -12.27 -15.41 18.43
N LYS A 80 -11.43 -15.66 17.43
CA LYS A 80 -10.82 -16.98 17.19
C LYS A 80 -9.67 -17.20 18.17
N LYS A 81 -9.74 -18.28 18.96
CA LYS A 81 -8.76 -18.61 20.01
C LYS A 81 -7.31 -18.61 19.52
N ASP A 82 -7.04 -19.21 18.35
CA ASP A 82 -5.70 -19.26 17.76
C ASP A 82 -5.13 -17.87 17.48
N ILE A 83 -5.90 -17.03 16.77
CA ILE A 83 -5.51 -15.66 16.42
C ILE A 83 -5.32 -14.82 17.68
N ARG A 84 -6.21 -14.96 18.68
CA ARG A 84 -6.09 -14.25 19.95
C ARG A 84 -4.81 -14.58 20.70
N ILE A 85 -4.48 -15.86 20.83
CA ILE A 85 -3.26 -16.31 21.52
C ILE A 85 -2.02 -15.84 20.77
N LYS A 86 -1.98 -16.03 19.45
CA LYS A 86 -0.87 -15.56 18.61
C LYS A 86 -0.68 -14.05 18.75
N SER A 87 -1.76 -13.27 18.71
CA SER A 87 -1.72 -11.81 18.88
C SER A 87 -1.23 -11.39 20.25
N LEU A 88 -1.66 -12.07 21.33
CA LEU A 88 -1.22 -11.76 22.69
C LEU A 88 0.30 -11.98 22.88
N ILE A 89 0.85 -12.99 22.20
CA ILE A 89 2.28 -13.31 22.22
C ILE A 89 3.08 -12.38 21.31
N SER A 90 2.57 -12.09 20.11
CA SER A 90 3.31 -11.35 19.09
C SER A 90 3.21 -9.82 19.27
N PHE A 91 2.12 -9.29 19.81
CA PHE A 91 1.88 -7.85 19.87
C PHE A 91 2.84 -7.08 20.81
N PRO A 92 3.16 -7.56 22.03
CA PRO A 92 4.13 -6.87 22.89
C PRO A 92 5.52 -6.71 22.27
N PRO A 93 6.19 -7.77 21.74
CA PRO A 93 7.49 -7.59 21.09
C PRO A 93 7.39 -6.77 19.80
N PHE A 94 6.26 -6.83 19.08
CA PHE A 94 6.01 -5.97 17.91
C PHE A 94 6.09 -4.49 18.31
N LEU A 95 5.27 -4.09 19.28
CA LEU A 95 5.14 -2.70 19.73
C LEU A 95 6.46 -2.19 20.32
N LEU A 96 7.10 -3.00 21.17
CA LEU A 96 8.41 -2.66 21.75
C LEU A 96 9.45 -2.43 20.66
N THR A 97 9.50 -3.29 19.63
CA THR A 97 10.45 -3.15 18.54
C THR A 97 10.20 -1.89 17.71
N VAL A 98 8.93 -1.54 17.43
CA VAL A 98 8.60 -0.29 16.73
C VAL A 98 9.07 0.92 17.55
N ILE A 99 8.73 0.97 18.84
CA ILE A 99 9.12 2.08 19.73
C ILE A 99 10.64 2.22 19.81
N LEU A 100 11.36 1.10 20.04
CA LEU A 100 12.81 1.10 20.12
C LEU A 100 13.44 1.57 18.81
N THR A 101 12.98 1.05 17.67
CA THR A 101 13.54 1.41 16.36
C THR A 101 13.37 2.90 16.08
N LEU A 102 12.17 3.46 16.29
CA LEU A 102 11.89 4.88 16.08
C LEU A 102 12.65 5.77 17.06
N THR A 103 12.76 5.35 18.32
CA THR A 103 13.50 6.10 19.36
C THR A 103 15.00 6.12 19.04
N MET A 104 15.58 4.97 18.69
CA MET A 104 16.99 4.87 18.30
C MET A 104 17.29 5.69 17.04
N PHE A 105 16.38 5.68 16.06
CA PHE A 105 16.50 6.54 14.89
C PHE A 105 16.48 8.03 15.26
N ASN A 106 15.54 8.47 16.10
CA ASN A 106 15.48 9.86 16.55
C ASN A 106 16.72 10.27 17.35
N LEU A 107 17.24 9.39 18.21
CA LEU A 107 18.50 9.60 18.92
C LEU A 107 19.66 9.76 17.94
N PHE A 108 19.76 8.89 16.92
CA PHE A 108 20.75 9.02 15.86
C PHE A 108 20.63 10.36 15.13
N VAL A 109 19.43 10.74 14.68
CA VAL A 109 19.16 12.00 13.97
C VAL A 109 19.55 13.22 14.80
N SER A 110 19.35 13.17 16.12
CA SER A 110 19.69 14.27 17.03
C SER A 110 21.19 14.41 17.33
N ASN A 111 21.97 13.32 17.19
CA ASN A 111 23.40 13.29 17.54
C ASN A 111 24.34 13.26 16.34
N GLN A 112 23.85 12.91 15.15
CA GLN A 112 24.66 12.88 13.94
C GLN A 112 25.15 14.29 13.57
N LYS A 113 26.36 14.36 12.98
CA LYS A 113 27.01 15.61 12.56
C LYS A 113 27.14 15.74 11.03
N ILE A 114 26.56 14.79 10.29
CA ILE A 114 26.67 14.68 8.82
C ILE A 114 25.80 15.77 8.16
N VAL A 115 24.57 15.96 8.64
CA VAL A 115 23.59 16.89 8.08
C VAL A 115 23.10 17.84 9.17
N LYS A 116 23.22 19.15 8.95
CA LYS A 116 22.62 20.16 9.83
C LYS A 116 21.12 20.25 9.57
N ILE A 117 20.32 19.83 10.55
CA ILE A 117 18.85 19.83 10.45
C ILE A 117 18.31 21.12 11.07
N ASP A 118 17.67 21.95 10.24
CA ASP A 118 16.98 23.16 10.68
C ASP A 118 15.53 22.82 11.07
N LYS A 119 15.29 22.68 12.38
CA LYS A 119 13.95 22.37 12.91
C LYS A 119 12.93 23.47 12.64
N SER A 120 13.35 24.72 12.37
CA SER A 120 12.42 25.80 12.04
C SER A 120 11.72 25.58 10.69
N LYS A 121 12.30 24.76 9.81
CA LYS A 121 11.75 24.40 8.50
C LYS A 121 10.90 23.13 8.53
N GLU A 122 10.66 22.55 9.71
CA GLU A 122 9.79 21.39 9.82
C GLU A 122 8.36 21.74 9.35
N LEU A 123 7.81 20.90 8.49
CA LEU A 123 6.45 21.02 7.96
C LEU A 123 5.54 20.01 8.68
N PRO A 124 4.39 20.44 9.23
CA PRO A 124 3.43 19.53 9.86
C PRO A 124 2.73 18.66 8.81
N MET A 125 2.09 17.58 9.27
CA MET A 125 1.26 16.72 8.40
C MET A 125 0.14 17.51 7.70
N ALA A 126 -0.43 18.51 8.38
CA ALA A 126 -1.47 19.38 7.83
C ALA A 126 -1.03 20.10 6.54
N HIS A 127 0.25 20.49 6.43
CA HIS A 127 0.80 21.10 5.22
C HIS A 127 0.62 20.20 3.99
N PHE A 128 0.87 18.90 4.14
CA PHE A 128 0.73 17.94 3.05
C PHE A 128 -0.73 17.65 2.69
N ILE A 129 -1.66 17.79 3.65
CA ILE A 129 -3.11 17.75 3.39
C ILE A 129 -3.53 19.00 2.61
N LEU A 130 -3.05 20.17 3.03
CA LEU A 130 -3.28 21.43 2.32
C LEU A 130 -2.79 21.32 0.87
N MET A 131 -1.53 20.95 0.63
CA MET A 131 -1.01 20.72 -0.72
C MET A 131 -1.83 19.67 -1.49
N GLY A 132 -2.26 18.59 -0.83
CA GLY A 132 -3.12 17.57 -1.41
C GLY A 132 -4.46 18.09 -1.95
N SER A 133 -4.92 19.25 -1.49
CA SER A 133 -6.15 19.93 -1.92
C SER A 133 -5.93 21.04 -2.96
N PHE A 134 -4.69 21.32 -3.34
CA PHE A 134 -4.32 22.34 -4.33
C PHE A 134 -4.60 21.88 -5.76
N GLY A 135 -5.07 22.77 -6.64
CA GLY A 135 -5.35 22.47 -8.05
C GLY A 135 -6.74 22.96 -8.48
N ASP A 136 -6.93 23.05 -9.80
CA ASP A 136 -8.11 23.62 -10.45
C ASP A 136 -9.04 22.51 -10.96
N GLU A 137 -10.20 22.36 -10.32
CA GLU A 137 -11.18 21.33 -10.66
C GLU A 137 -11.77 21.41 -12.08
N ASP A 138 -11.61 22.54 -12.77
CA ASP A 138 -12.15 22.74 -14.11
C ASP A 138 -11.10 22.47 -15.18
N ASN A 139 -9.81 22.47 -14.80
CA ASN A 139 -8.71 22.20 -15.71
C ASN A 139 -8.10 20.81 -15.49
N ARG A 140 -8.49 19.85 -16.34
CA ARG A 140 -7.97 18.47 -16.32
C ARG A 140 -6.46 18.39 -16.55
N GLU A 141 -5.89 19.33 -17.29
CA GLU A 141 -4.45 19.37 -17.60
C GLU A 141 -3.62 19.99 -16.46
N SER A 142 -4.28 20.65 -15.49
CA SER A 142 -3.63 21.11 -14.27
C SER A 142 -3.26 19.93 -13.38
N ILE A 143 -2.17 20.04 -12.61
CA ILE A 143 -1.75 18.99 -11.68
C ILE A 143 -2.52 19.17 -10.35
N HIS A 144 -3.24 18.13 -9.91
CA HIS A 144 -4.09 18.18 -8.72
C HIS A 144 -3.42 17.54 -7.51
N GLY A 145 -3.17 18.30 -6.46
CA GLY A 145 -2.57 17.82 -5.21
C GLY A 145 -1.06 17.72 -5.31
N THR A 146 -0.41 18.74 -5.88
CA THR A 146 1.04 18.85 -6.01
C THR A 146 1.59 20.00 -5.16
N TRP A 147 2.91 20.16 -5.17
CA TRP A 147 3.61 21.24 -4.49
C TRP A 147 3.10 22.62 -4.91
N ASN A 148 2.87 23.49 -3.91
CA ASN A 148 2.46 24.88 -4.13
C ASN A 148 3.37 25.84 -3.34
N ALA A 149 4.00 26.78 -4.06
CA ALA A 149 4.91 27.76 -3.46
C ALA A 149 4.23 28.69 -2.44
N GLY A 150 2.98 29.07 -2.71
CA GLY A 150 2.18 29.96 -1.84
C GLY A 150 1.80 29.30 -0.53
N ASP A 151 1.36 28.03 -0.58
CA ASP A 151 1.07 27.21 0.60
C ASP A 151 2.34 27.06 1.44
N LEU A 152 3.47 26.70 0.81
CA LEU A 152 4.76 26.59 1.51
C LEU A 152 5.16 27.90 2.20
N LYS A 153 5.07 29.03 1.48
CA LYS A 153 5.40 30.35 2.03
C LYS A 153 4.50 30.68 3.22
N SER A 154 3.21 30.37 3.14
CA SER A 154 2.24 30.62 4.20
C SER A 154 2.55 29.78 5.45
N THR A 155 2.83 28.49 5.27
CA THR A 155 3.23 27.60 6.37
C THR A 155 4.55 28.06 7.00
N LEU A 156 5.57 28.39 6.21
CA LEU A 156 6.88 28.78 6.76
C LEU A 156 6.90 30.17 7.42
N ALA A 157 5.86 30.99 7.21
CA ALA A 157 5.71 32.27 7.92
C ALA A 157 5.37 32.09 9.40
N GLU A 158 4.77 30.95 9.78
CA GLU A 158 4.38 30.67 11.16
C GLU A 158 5.56 30.16 12.01
N LYS A 159 5.60 30.60 13.27
CA LYS A 159 6.79 30.44 14.14
C LYS A 159 7.02 29.01 14.63
N ASN A 160 5.96 28.33 15.07
CA ASN A 160 6.06 27.00 15.67
C ASN A 160 5.17 25.98 14.93
N LYS A 161 5.44 24.69 15.16
CA LYS A 161 4.75 23.57 14.46
C LYS A 161 3.24 23.54 14.70
N SER A 162 2.78 23.97 15.87
CA SER A 162 1.35 24.00 16.19
C SER A 162 0.64 25.09 15.39
N ASP A 163 1.20 26.29 15.35
CA ASP A 163 0.66 27.43 14.61
C ASP A 163 0.66 27.15 13.10
N LYS A 164 1.74 26.54 12.59
CA LYS A 164 1.81 26.00 11.22
C LYS A 164 0.63 25.06 10.92
N SER A 165 0.44 24.06 11.78
CA SER A 165 -0.61 23.06 11.58
C SER A 165 -1.99 23.68 11.61
N LYS A 166 -2.23 24.65 12.52
CA LYS A 166 -3.49 25.37 12.61
C LYS A 166 -3.74 26.18 11.33
N LYS A 167 -2.74 26.96 10.89
CA LYS A 167 -2.82 27.77 9.67
C LYS A 167 -3.09 26.93 8.44
N ASP A 168 -2.42 25.80 8.29
CA ASP A 168 -2.61 24.89 7.15
C ASP A 168 -4.02 24.28 7.14
N ILE A 169 -4.55 23.91 8.30
CA ILE A 169 -5.93 23.42 8.44
C ILE A 169 -6.94 24.51 8.08
N GLU A 170 -6.75 25.74 8.56
CA GLU A 170 -7.61 26.88 8.23
C GLU A 170 -7.66 27.11 6.71
N LEU A 171 -6.50 27.16 6.05
CA LEU A 171 -6.41 27.31 4.60
C LEU A 171 -7.04 26.13 3.84
N PHE A 172 -6.89 24.90 4.34
CA PHE A 172 -7.49 23.71 3.74
C PHE A 172 -9.02 23.77 3.82
N VAL A 173 -9.56 24.14 4.99
CA VAL A 173 -11.00 24.29 5.21
C VAL A 173 -11.55 25.42 4.34
N GLU A 174 -10.88 26.57 4.30
CA GLU A 174 -11.25 27.71 3.45
C GLU A 174 -11.29 27.30 1.97
N ARG A 175 -10.23 26.66 1.45
CA ARG A 175 -10.16 26.20 0.07
C ARG A 175 -11.27 25.21 -0.26
N THR A 176 -11.53 24.26 0.63
CA THR A 176 -12.57 23.24 0.44
C THR A 176 -13.97 23.86 0.48
N ALA A 177 -14.20 24.82 1.38
CA ALA A 177 -15.46 25.55 1.48
C ALA A 177 -15.70 26.43 0.24
N ASN A 178 -14.69 27.18 -0.19
CA ASN A 178 -14.75 28.04 -1.38
C ASN A 178 -15.01 27.24 -2.66
N ARG A 179 -14.42 26.04 -2.76
CA ARG A 179 -14.68 25.12 -3.87
C ARG A 179 -16.12 24.58 -3.82
N GLY A 180 -16.64 24.27 -2.64
CA GLY A 180 -17.97 23.68 -2.45
C GLY A 180 -18.00 22.17 -2.75
N LEU A 181 -19.07 21.49 -2.34
CA LEU A 181 -19.14 20.02 -2.34
C LEU A 181 -18.99 19.39 -3.74
N ALA A 182 -19.77 19.85 -4.71
CA ALA A 182 -19.80 19.24 -6.05
C ALA A 182 -18.44 19.36 -6.76
N ARG A 183 -17.82 20.55 -6.69
CA ARG A 183 -16.50 20.79 -7.27
C ARG A 183 -15.39 20.08 -6.50
N THR A 184 -15.53 19.92 -5.18
CA THR A 184 -14.60 19.10 -4.37
C THR A 184 -14.63 17.63 -4.79
N ILE A 185 -15.81 17.06 -5.05
CA ILE A 185 -15.93 15.70 -5.60
C ILE A 185 -15.27 15.62 -6.97
N LYS A 186 -15.52 16.61 -7.84
CA LYS A 186 -14.88 16.70 -9.17
C LYS A 186 -13.35 16.76 -9.08
N PHE A 187 -12.82 17.59 -8.20
CA PHE A 187 -11.39 17.74 -7.91
C PHE A 187 -10.75 16.39 -7.52
N TYR A 188 -11.33 15.69 -6.54
CA TYR A 188 -10.79 14.39 -6.11
C TYR A 188 -10.97 13.32 -7.18
N GLY A 189 -12.00 13.41 -8.03
CA GLY A 189 -12.15 12.59 -9.22
C GLY A 189 -11.01 12.79 -10.21
N GLN A 190 -10.67 14.03 -10.54
CA GLN A 190 -9.52 14.34 -11.41
C GLN A 190 -8.21 13.88 -10.81
N LYS A 191 -7.99 14.11 -9.51
CA LYS A 191 -6.82 13.62 -8.80
C LYS A 191 -6.73 12.09 -8.85
N TYR A 192 -7.84 11.38 -8.64
CA TYR A 192 -7.90 9.92 -8.78
C TYR A 192 -7.49 9.48 -10.18
N PHE A 193 -8.10 10.06 -11.23
CA PHE A 193 -7.72 9.76 -12.61
C PHE A 193 -6.23 10.00 -12.83
N GLN A 194 -5.70 11.12 -12.34
CA GLN A 194 -4.29 11.42 -12.49
C GLN A 194 -3.37 10.39 -11.80
N ILE A 195 -3.80 9.74 -10.73
CA ILE A 195 -3.03 8.69 -10.06
C ILE A 195 -3.10 7.37 -10.85
N THR A 196 -4.23 7.06 -11.50
CA THR A 196 -4.54 5.71 -12.02
C THR A 196 -4.74 5.60 -13.53
N ASP A 197 -4.69 6.69 -14.29
CA ASP A 197 -5.07 6.75 -15.72
C ASP A 197 -4.10 6.01 -16.65
N THR A 198 -2.82 5.97 -16.28
CA THR A 198 -1.74 5.52 -17.16
C THR A 198 -0.97 4.33 -16.61
N GLY A 199 -0.59 3.42 -17.51
CA GLY A 199 0.22 2.24 -17.19
C GLY A 199 1.67 2.53 -16.83
N VAL A 200 2.10 3.78 -16.90
CA VAL A 200 3.47 4.22 -16.55
C VAL A 200 3.57 4.86 -15.16
N ILE A 201 2.49 4.84 -14.36
CA ILE A 201 2.49 5.21 -12.93
C ILE A 201 3.15 6.58 -12.68
N GLY A 202 2.59 7.66 -13.25
CA GLY A 202 3.10 9.04 -13.04
C GLY A 202 4.43 9.39 -13.72
N TYR A 203 5.09 8.43 -14.39
CA TYR A 203 6.35 8.64 -15.12
C TYR A 203 6.34 9.84 -16.08
N HIS A 204 5.19 10.09 -16.71
CA HIS A 204 5.03 11.11 -17.74
C HIS A 204 4.86 12.54 -17.18
N ARG A 205 4.77 12.72 -15.85
CA ARG A 205 4.48 14.03 -15.21
C ARG A 205 5.57 14.56 -14.29
N ASP A 206 6.48 13.69 -13.85
CA ASP A 206 7.46 14.05 -12.82
C ASP A 206 8.58 14.98 -13.36
N GLY A 207 8.75 15.12 -14.67
CA GLY A 207 9.77 15.97 -15.30
C GLY A 207 11.23 15.61 -14.96
N LEU A 208 11.46 14.65 -14.06
CA LEU A 208 12.77 14.23 -13.54
C LEU A 208 13.72 13.66 -14.61
N TRP A 209 13.22 13.45 -15.82
CA TRP A 209 13.94 12.82 -16.94
C TRP A 209 14.14 13.74 -18.13
N LEU A 210 13.90 15.05 -17.94
CA LEU A 210 13.73 15.98 -19.05
C LEU A 210 14.99 16.25 -19.86
N ASN A 211 16.22 16.12 -19.33
CA ASN A 211 17.39 16.68 -20.04
C ASN A 211 18.72 15.96 -19.76
N TYR A 212 18.85 14.68 -20.08
CA TYR A 212 20.17 14.03 -20.13
C TYR A 212 20.67 13.94 -21.57
N ALA A 213 21.96 14.19 -21.77
CA ALA A 213 22.59 14.00 -23.07
C ALA A 213 22.43 12.54 -23.52
N TYR A 214 22.04 12.35 -24.79
CA TYR A 214 22.03 11.03 -25.37
C TYR A 214 23.46 10.48 -25.44
N SER A 215 23.61 9.23 -25.04
CA SER A 215 24.82 8.45 -25.26
C SER A 215 25.06 8.28 -26.76
N ALA A 216 26.30 7.93 -27.14
CA ALA A 216 26.70 7.73 -28.53
C ALA A 216 25.68 6.88 -29.32
N ASN A 217 25.33 7.34 -30.52
CA ASN A 217 24.36 6.67 -31.39
C ASN A 217 24.73 5.20 -31.61
N GLY A 218 23.74 4.30 -31.48
CA GLY A 218 23.94 2.86 -31.64
C GLY A 218 24.36 2.11 -30.37
N SER A 219 24.82 2.81 -29.32
CA SER A 219 25.14 2.18 -28.02
C SER A 219 23.89 1.58 -27.36
N LEU A 220 24.10 0.59 -26.48
CA LEU A 220 23.02 0.02 -25.67
C LEU A 220 22.34 1.09 -24.80
N SER A 221 23.14 2.00 -24.23
CA SER A 221 22.64 3.15 -23.47
C SER A 221 21.71 4.01 -24.31
N ASN A 222 22.12 4.39 -25.53
CA ASN A 222 21.28 5.17 -26.44
C ASN A 222 19.96 4.45 -26.74
N LYS A 223 19.98 3.13 -26.99
CA LYS A 223 18.76 2.33 -27.22
C LYS A 223 17.80 2.37 -26.02
N ILE A 224 18.32 2.25 -24.80
CA ILE A 224 17.53 2.36 -23.56
C ILE A 224 16.97 3.78 -23.40
N GLN A 225 17.79 4.81 -23.64
CA GLN A 225 17.37 6.21 -23.60
C GLN A 225 16.26 6.50 -24.61
N GLN A 226 16.27 5.90 -25.80
CA GLN A 226 15.18 6.06 -26.78
C GLN A 226 13.82 5.54 -26.28
N ILE A 227 13.80 4.60 -25.33
CA ILE A 227 12.57 4.03 -24.75
C ILE A 227 12.05 4.93 -23.63
N TYR A 228 12.93 5.41 -22.77
CA TYR A 228 12.56 6.07 -21.52
C TYR A 228 12.51 7.60 -21.66
N TYR A 229 13.51 8.24 -22.28
CA TYR A 229 13.63 9.71 -22.25
C TYR A 229 12.46 10.42 -22.91
N GLU A 230 12.16 11.63 -22.40
CA GLU A 230 11.06 12.50 -22.83
C GLU A 230 10.84 12.50 -24.35
N ASN A 231 11.95 12.74 -25.08
CA ASN A 231 12.01 12.91 -26.53
C ASN A 231 12.51 11.66 -27.27
N GLY A 232 12.55 10.51 -26.58
CA GLY A 232 12.97 9.24 -27.15
C GLY A 232 11.98 8.73 -28.20
N LYS A 233 12.51 8.28 -29.35
CA LYS A 233 11.68 7.84 -30.49
C LYS A 233 10.78 6.64 -30.17
N LEU A 234 11.18 5.79 -29.21
CA LEU A 234 10.45 4.58 -28.83
C LEU A 234 9.51 4.79 -27.62
N ARG A 235 9.57 5.95 -26.96
CA ARG A 235 8.74 6.25 -25.79
C ARG A 235 7.24 6.15 -26.04
N PRO A 236 6.67 6.66 -27.15
CA PRO A 236 5.24 6.50 -27.41
C PRO A 236 4.80 5.04 -27.49
N SER A 237 5.56 4.20 -28.20
CA SER A 237 5.29 2.76 -28.33
C SER A 237 5.41 2.04 -26.99
N PHE A 238 6.40 2.41 -26.17
CA PHE A 238 6.56 1.89 -24.82
C PHE A 238 5.39 2.27 -23.90
N ASN A 239 4.96 3.53 -23.92
CA ASN A 239 3.81 4.00 -23.15
C ASN A 239 2.52 3.26 -23.56
N PHE A 240 2.32 3.05 -24.86
CA PHE A 240 1.20 2.27 -25.38
C PHE A 240 1.22 0.82 -24.84
N LEU A 241 2.38 0.17 -24.87
CA LEU A 241 2.54 -1.18 -24.33
C LEU A 241 2.26 -1.22 -22.81
N CYS A 242 2.76 -0.25 -22.05
CA CYS A 242 2.46 -0.12 -20.62
C CYS A 242 0.96 0.04 -20.37
N GLN A 243 0.26 0.82 -21.22
CA GLN A 243 -1.18 0.99 -21.12
C GLN A 243 -1.95 -0.32 -21.37
N ILE A 244 -1.53 -1.14 -22.34
CA ILE A 244 -2.11 -2.48 -22.56
C ILE A 244 -1.97 -3.33 -21.30
N PHE A 245 -0.76 -3.41 -20.73
CA PHE A 245 -0.54 -4.20 -19.50
C PHE A 245 -1.31 -3.65 -18.30
N TRP A 246 -1.52 -2.33 -18.24
CA TRP A 246 -2.34 -1.71 -17.22
C TRP A 246 -3.81 -2.12 -17.33
N ILE A 247 -4.38 -2.06 -18.53
CA ILE A 247 -5.76 -2.51 -18.78
C ILE A 247 -5.93 -3.98 -18.41
N ILE A 248 -4.99 -4.86 -18.81
CA ILE A 248 -4.99 -6.27 -18.42
C ILE A 248 -4.96 -6.42 -16.90
N THR A 249 -4.13 -5.61 -16.22
CA THR A 249 -4.00 -5.61 -14.75
C THR A 249 -5.29 -5.19 -14.06
N LEU A 250 -5.97 -4.16 -14.57
CA LEU A 250 -7.25 -3.68 -14.04
C LEU A 250 -8.36 -4.71 -14.23
N ILE A 251 -8.52 -5.26 -15.44
CA ILE A 251 -9.52 -6.29 -15.74
C ILE A 251 -9.30 -7.51 -14.84
N SER A 252 -8.05 -7.98 -14.74
CA SER A 252 -7.71 -9.12 -13.88
C SER A 252 -7.97 -8.83 -12.40
N SER A 253 -7.69 -7.60 -11.93
CA SER A 253 -8.00 -7.21 -10.56
C SER A 253 -9.50 -7.22 -10.29
N ILE A 254 -10.34 -6.74 -11.23
CA ILE A 254 -11.80 -6.81 -11.12
C ILE A 254 -12.28 -8.26 -11.02
N ILE A 255 -11.73 -9.15 -11.85
CA ILE A 255 -12.02 -10.59 -11.80
C ILE A 255 -11.67 -11.16 -10.41
N ALA A 256 -10.50 -10.83 -9.88
CA ALA A 256 -10.10 -11.28 -8.54
C ALA A 256 -11.06 -10.80 -7.45
N LEU A 257 -11.47 -9.53 -7.51
CA LEU A 257 -12.41 -8.95 -6.54
C LEU A 257 -13.78 -9.65 -6.57
N TYR A 258 -14.28 -9.96 -7.77
CA TYR A 258 -15.61 -10.54 -7.92
C TYR A 258 -15.62 -12.04 -7.59
N PHE A 259 -14.62 -12.79 -8.07
CA PHE A 259 -14.62 -14.25 -8.05
C PHE A 259 -13.75 -14.88 -6.94
N ASN A 260 -12.74 -14.19 -6.41
CA ASN A 260 -11.84 -14.72 -5.38
C ASN A 260 -12.06 -14.07 -4.01
N ARG A 261 -13.24 -14.28 -3.41
CA ARG A 261 -13.65 -13.66 -2.12
C ARG A 261 -12.98 -14.29 -0.89
N THR A 262 -11.66 -14.30 -0.87
CA THR A 262 -10.86 -14.81 0.26
C THR A 262 -10.43 -13.66 1.18
N TRP A 263 -10.10 -13.98 2.44
CA TRP A 263 -9.55 -12.99 3.37
C TRP A 263 -8.25 -12.36 2.86
N LYS A 264 -7.45 -13.10 2.09
CA LYS A 264 -6.20 -12.61 1.49
C LYS A 264 -6.50 -11.50 0.49
N VAL A 265 -7.48 -11.72 -0.39
CA VAL A 265 -7.96 -10.68 -1.32
C VAL A 265 -8.51 -9.49 -0.54
N GLY A 266 -9.28 -9.72 0.52
CA GLY A 266 -9.77 -8.65 1.40
C GLY A 266 -8.64 -7.77 1.97
N VAL A 267 -7.57 -8.37 2.50
CA VAL A 267 -6.40 -7.62 3.02
C VAL A 267 -5.71 -6.84 1.90
N VAL A 268 -5.49 -7.44 0.74
CA VAL A 268 -4.83 -6.78 -0.40
C VAL A 268 -5.66 -5.60 -0.91
N THR A 269 -6.97 -5.80 -1.09
CA THR A 269 -7.90 -4.75 -1.53
C THR A 269 -7.98 -3.62 -0.52
N LEU A 270 -8.05 -3.93 0.77
CA LEU A 270 -8.08 -2.91 1.83
C LEU A 270 -6.77 -2.13 1.90
N SER A 271 -5.64 -2.78 1.67
CA SER A 271 -4.32 -2.14 1.59
C SER A 271 -4.23 -1.17 0.41
N LEU A 272 -4.73 -1.59 -0.77
CA LEU A 272 -4.78 -0.75 -1.97
C LEU A 272 -5.76 0.42 -1.79
N LEU A 273 -6.93 0.19 -1.20
CA LEU A 273 -7.89 1.23 -0.90
C LEU A 273 -7.30 2.26 0.07
N GLY A 274 -6.67 1.81 1.16
CA GLY A 274 -5.99 2.70 2.10
C GLY A 274 -4.85 3.48 1.45
N GLY A 275 -4.08 2.85 0.56
CA GLY A 275 -3.06 3.52 -0.25
C GLY A 275 -3.63 4.60 -1.17
N LEU A 276 -4.70 4.28 -1.91
CA LEU A 276 -5.36 5.25 -2.78
C LEU A 276 -5.96 6.42 -1.99
N LEU A 277 -6.61 6.16 -0.86
CA LEU A 277 -7.13 7.21 0.02
C LEU A 277 -6.00 8.10 0.56
N PHE A 278 -4.86 7.51 0.96
CA PHE A 278 -3.70 8.27 1.37
C PHE A 278 -3.23 9.22 0.26
N LEU A 279 -3.08 8.70 -0.97
CA LEU A 279 -2.70 9.51 -2.13
C LEU A 279 -3.73 10.61 -2.41
N LEU A 280 -5.03 10.31 -2.32
CA LEU A 280 -6.07 11.33 -2.49
C LEU A 280 -6.02 12.42 -1.43
N ILE A 281 -5.69 12.12 -0.18
CA ILE A 281 -5.64 13.10 0.90
C ILE A 281 -4.38 13.99 0.82
N PHE A 282 -3.22 13.38 0.57
CA PHE A 282 -1.92 14.06 0.68
C PHE A 282 -1.38 14.55 -0.68
N GLU A 283 -0.28 15.28 -0.67
CA GLU A 283 0.45 15.64 -1.88
C GLU A 283 0.85 14.35 -2.64
N SER A 284 0.27 14.16 -3.83
CA SER A 284 0.46 12.97 -4.65
C SER A 284 0.05 13.15 -6.12
N GLY A 285 -0.36 14.35 -6.51
CA GLY A 285 -0.96 14.66 -7.80
C GLY A 285 -0.10 14.26 -8.98
N GLY A 286 -0.54 13.28 -9.77
CA GLY A 286 0.19 12.86 -10.97
C GLY A 286 1.57 12.23 -10.70
N THR A 287 1.85 11.80 -9.47
CA THR A 287 3.17 11.33 -9.05
C THR A 287 3.38 9.83 -9.21
N LYS A 288 4.65 9.42 -9.11
CA LYS A 288 5.10 8.03 -9.02
C LYS A 288 4.70 7.28 -7.73
N TYR A 289 4.01 7.91 -6.79
CA TYR A 289 3.80 7.36 -5.45
C TYR A 289 2.92 6.11 -5.42
N MET A 290 2.14 5.85 -6.47
CA MET A 290 1.41 4.57 -6.60
C MET A 290 2.36 3.38 -6.80
N PHE A 291 3.61 3.61 -7.21
CA PHE A 291 4.61 2.57 -7.42
C PHE A 291 4.92 1.77 -6.17
N GLN A 292 4.88 2.40 -4.98
CA GLN A 292 5.09 1.68 -3.72
C GLN A 292 4.05 0.57 -3.50
N TYR A 293 2.90 0.60 -4.18
CA TYR A 293 1.83 -0.40 -4.10
C TYR A 293 1.85 -1.40 -5.26
N ILE A 294 2.85 -1.35 -6.14
CA ILE A 294 2.90 -2.19 -7.34
C ILE A 294 2.81 -3.67 -7.02
N TYR A 295 3.39 -4.10 -5.89
CA TYR A 295 3.33 -5.50 -5.47
C TYR A 295 1.92 -5.96 -5.10
N LEU A 296 1.11 -5.09 -4.48
CA LEU A 296 -0.29 -5.39 -4.15
C LEU A 296 -1.16 -5.40 -5.40
N ILE A 297 -0.97 -4.43 -6.28
CA ILE A 297 -1.60 -4.39 -7.60
C ILE A 297 -1.29 -5.69 -8.35
N CYS A 298 -0.01 -6.11 -8.30
CA CYS A 298 0.43 -7.32 -8.94
C CYS A 298 -0.18 -8.59 -8.35
N LEU A 299 -0.23 -8.66 -7.02
CA LEU A 299 -0.82 -9.79 -6.32
C LEU A 299 -2.31 -9.91 -6.64
N LEU A 300 -3.06 -8.80 -6.61
CA LEU A 300 -4.49 -8.80 -6.90
C LEU A 300 -4.77 -9.22 -8.35
N SER A 301 -4.08 -8.62 -9.31
CA SER A 301 -4.18 -8.97 -10.73
C SER A 301 -3.82 -10.43 -11.00
N GLY A 302 -2.71 -10.91 -10.42
CA GLY A 302 -2.26 -12.29 -10.56
C GLY A 302 -3.28 -13.32 -10.06
N LEU A 303 -4.01 -13.02 -8.99
CA LEU A 303 -5.10 -13.88 -8.50
C LEU A 303 -6.26 -13.96 -9.51
N GLY A 304 -6.58 -12.87 -10.21
CA GLY A 304 -7.60 -12.86 -11.24
C GLY A 304 -7.19 -13.65 -12.48
N ILE A 305 -5.95 -13.48 -12.93
CA ILE A 305 -5.40 -14.28 -14.04
C ILE A 305 -5.42 -15.76 -13.68
N SER A 306 -4.98 -16.12 -12.47
CA SER A 306 -5.01 -17.51 -12.00
C SER A 306 -6.43 -18.09 -12.00
N TYR A 307 -7.43 -17.32 -11.60
CA TYR A 307 -8.83 -17.74 -11.69
C TYR A 307 -9.26 -18.03 -13.13
N CYS A 308 -8.94 -17.14 -14.08
CA CYS A 308 -9.24 -17.36 -15.49
C CYS A 308 -8.57 -18.63 -16.02
N LEU A 309 -7.27 -18.81 -15.77
CA LEU A 309 -6.52 -19.98 -16.23
C LEU A 309 -7.13 -21.28 -15.69
N ASN A 310 -7.43 -21.34 -14.38
CA ASN A 310 -8.07 -22.52 -13.78
C ASN A 310 -9.46 -22.79 -14.37
N ARG A 311 -10.20 -21.75 -14.79
CA ARG A 311 -11.49 -21.90 -15.44
C ARG A 311 -11.35 -22.50 -16.84
N PHE A 312 -10.35 -22.07 -17.60
CA PHE A 312 -10.04 -22.60 -18.93
C PHE A 312 -9.51 -24.04 -18.88
N SER A 313 -8.69 -24.38 -17.88
CA SER A 313 -8.17 -25.74 -17.68
C SER A 313 -9.19 -26.75 -17.12
N GLY A 314 -10.38 -26.31 -16.71
CA GLY A 314 -11.42 -27.18 -16.15
C GLY A 314 -11.31 -27.48 -14.64
N ASP A 315 -10.24 -27.01 -13.97
CA ASP A 315 -9.90 -27.36 -12.58
C ASP A 315 -10.88 -26.81 -11.52
N ILE A 316 -11.69 -25.79 -11.84
CA ILE A 316 -12.62 -25.17 -10.88
C ILE A 316 -13.80 -26.08 -10.52
N ALA A 317 -14.21 -27.00 -11.41
CA ALA A 317 -15.27 -27.97 -11.12
C ALA A 317 -14.86 -28.91 -9.96
N ILE A 318 -13.59 -29.31 -9.95
CA ILE A 318 -13.01 -30.24 -8.96
C ILE A 318 -12.81 -29.54 -7.59
N GLN A 319 -12.40 -28.26 -7.58
CA GLN A 319 -12.23 -27.52 -6.32
C GLN A 319 -13.55 -27.20 -5.61
N LYS A 320 -14.64 -26.91 -6.35
CA LYS A 320 -15.95 -26.68 -5.71
C LYS A 320 -16.50 -27.93 -5.06
N GLU A 321 -16.29 -29.11 -5.65
CA GLU A 321 -16.67 -30.40 -5.04
C GLU A 321 -15.82 -30.72 -3.80
N GLY A 322 -14.50 -30.49 -3.86
CA GLY A 322 -13.60 -30.72 -2.72
C GLY A 322 -13.83 -29.78 -1.52
N VAL A 323 -14.20 -28.51 -1.76
CA VAL A 323 -14.54 -27.55 -0.69
C VAL A 323 -15.87 -27.92 -0.04
N LYS A 324 -16.90 -28.28 -0.81
CA LYS A 324 -18.18 -28.79 -0.27
C LYS A 324 -17.98 -30.04 0.58
N LYS A 325 -17.20 -31.01 0.09
CA LYS A 325 -16.93 -32.27 0.82
C LYS A 325 -16.23 -32.05 2.15
N ASN A 326 -15.29 -31.09 2.23
CA ASN A 326 -14.61 -30.73 3.47
C ASN A 326 -15.50 -29.97 4.46
N GLU A 327 -16.42 -29.11 3.97
CA GLU A 327 -17.41 -28.43 4.82
C GLU A 327 -18.44 -29.44 5.38
N ASP A 328 -18.85 -30.42 4.58
CA ASP A 328 -19.75 -31.49 4.98
C ASP A 328 -19.07 -32.46 5.98
N GLU A 329 -17.79 -32.80 5.81
CA GLU A 329 -17.05 -33.60 6.79
C GLU A 329 -16.78 -32.85 8.10
N GLN A 330 -16.52 -31.54 8.05
CA GLN A 330 -16.37 -30.73 9.27
C GLN A 330 -17.68 -30.58 10.05
N THR A 331 -18.82 -30.47 9.36
CA THR A 331 -20.14 -30.42 10.01
C THR A 331 -20.54 -31.78 10.60
N LEU A 332 -20.21 -32.90 9.94
CA LEU A 332 -20.40 -34.25 10.50
C LEU A 332 -19.52 -34.51 11.74
N ASN A 333 -18.25 -34.08 11.72
CA ASN A 333 -17.35 -34.24 12.87
C ASN A 333 -17.72 -33.35 14.07
N ASN A 334 -18.27 -32.16 13.80
CA ASN A 334 -18.76 -31.28 14.86
C ASN A 334 -20.07 -31.78 15.48
N SER A 335 -20.98 -32.37 14.68
CA SER A 335 -22.21 -32.96 15.22
C SER A 335 -21.96 -34.24 16.03
N SER A 336 -21.07 -35.13 15.57
CA SER A 336 -20.71 -36.35 16.30
C SER A 336 -19.98 -36.07 17.63
N SER A 337 -19.11 -35.05 17.67
CA SER A 337 -18.44 -34.62 18.90
C SER A 337 -19.40 -33.95 19.91
N LEU A 338 -20.41 -33.22 19.44
CA LEU A 338 -21.49 -32.69 20.28
C LEU A 338 -22.37 -33.81 20.86
N GLN A 339 -22.64 -34.87 20.08
CA GLN A 339 -23.42 -36.02 20.52
C GLN A 339 -22.67 -36.87 21.56
N ARG A 340 -21.35 -37.08 21.39
CA ARG A 340 -20.48 -37.70 22.41
C ARG A 340 -20.41 -36.89 23.71
N ARG A 341 -20.39 -35.55 23.63
CA ARG A 341 -20.43 -34.66 24.82
C ARG A 341 -21.79 -34.67 25.54
N ARG A 342 -22.90 -34.86 24.82
CA ARG A 342 -24.23 -35.05 25.43
C ARG A 342 -24.36 -36.39 26.16
N ASN A 343 -23.86 -37.48 25.56
CA ASN A 343 -23.92 -38.81 26.18
C ASN A 343 -23.06 -38.91 27.45
N THR A 344 -21.86 -38.31 27.46
CA THR A 344 -21.01 -38.25 28.66
C THR A 344 -21.61 -37.42 29.80
N ARG A 345 -22.31 -36.31 29.49
CA ARG A 345 -23.05 -35.54 30.51
C ARG A 345 -24.23 -36.31 31.10
N ASN A 346 -24.96 -37.09 30.30
CA ASN A 346 -26.09 -37.89 30.80
C ASN A 346 -25.65 -39.07 31.65
N ILE A 347 -24.47 -39.65 31.39
CA ILE A 347 -23.90 -40.72 32.22
C ILE A 347 -23.47 -40.16 33.60
N SER A 348 -22.92 -38.94 33.66
CA SER A 348 -22.52 -38.30 34.92
C SER A 348 -23.68 -37.86 35.83
N LYS A 349 -24.91 -37.79 35.32
CA LYS A 349 -26.11 -37.42 36.09
C LYS A 349 -26.88 -38.63 36.66
N ARG A 350 -26.51 -39.87 36.32
CA ARG A 350 -27.13 -41.09 36.83
C ARG A 350 -26.35 -41.76 37.97
N SER A 351 -25.25 -41.17 38.45
CA SER A 351 -24.39 -41.73 39.50
C SER A 351 -24.38 -40.90 40.79
N LYS A 352 -25.51 -40.34 41.21
CA LYS A 352 -25.69 -39.73 42.52
C LYS A 352 -26.99 -40.18 43.14
#